data_AF-A0A6J8A3T2-F1
#
_entry.id   AF-A0A6J8A3T2-F1
#
_cell.length_a   1.000
_cell.length_b   1.000
_cell.length_c   1.000
_cell.angle_alpha   90.00
_cell.angle_beta   90.00
_cell.angle_gamma   90.00
#
_symmetry.space_group_name_H-M   'P 1'
#
loop_
_entity.id
_entity.type
_entity.pdbx_description
1 polymer ?
#
loop_
_entity_poly.entity_id
_entity_poly.type
_entity_poly.pdbx_seq_one_letter_code
_entity_poly.pdbx_strand_id
1 'polypeptide(L)'
;MLEGINRSRPKIRDSRLPITKELLLLIVKILPFICSSSYEVKLFKAAFSLAYHGLLRIGELAVSNGKSAHIISISDVSWSSFGVLNIRVPSSKTDQLGTGALITLQSQPNSETCPCKLIKSFLVDRPPLPGALFCQDNGAAVTRYQFITVLKKSMERVGVNYKNYSSHSFRIGCATSLSLGGVPDAIIMQLGRWKSNAYKTYIRS
;
A
#
# COMPACT_ATOMS: atom_id res chain seq x y z
N MET A 1 -0.88 -45.10 -6.84
CA MET A 1 -1.78 -44.99 -5.67
C MET A 1 -2.07 -43.51 -5.48
N LEU A 2 -3.33 -43.13 -5.68
CA LEU A 2 -3.84 -41.75 -5.70
C LEU A 2 -4.08 -41.27 -4.27
N GLU A 3 -3.40 -40.21 -3.82
CA GLU A 3 -3.86 -39.45 -2.64
C GLU A 3 -4.60 -38.20 -3.11
N GLY A 4 -5.93 -38.36 -3.19
CA GLY A 4 -6.87 -37.27 -3.35
C GLY A 4 -7.46 -36.83 -2.02
N ILE A 5 -7.89 -35.57 -2.01
CA ILE A 5 -9.08 -35.06 -1.30
C ILE A 5 -8.94 -34.85 0.22
N ASN A 6 -8.52 -33.64 0.61
CA ASN A 6 -9.29 -32.86 1.60
C ASN A 6 -8.89 -31.36 1.63
N ARG A 7 -9.52 -30.52 0.80
CA ARG A 7 -9.49 -29.04 0.97
C ARG A 7 -10.86 -28.43 0.74
N SER A 8 -11.87 -28.96 1.40
CA SER A 8 -13.21 -28.37 1.53
C SER A 8 -13.43 -27.83 2.95
N ARG A 9 -12.41 -27.16 3.53
CA ARG A 9 -12.69 -26.21 4.63
C ARG A 9 -13.30 -24.96 3.98
N PRO A 10 -14.47 -24.45 4.44
CA PRO A 10 -14.93 -23.14 4.01
C PRO A 10 -13.81 -22.15 4.30
N LYS A 11 -13.33 -21.44 3.27
CA LYS A 11 -12.31 -20.40 3.47
C LYS A 11 -12.90 -19.39 4.45
N ILE A 12 -12.38 -19.38 5.68
CA ILE A 12 -12.71 -18.37 6.69
C ILE A 12 -12.54 -17.02 5.99
N ARG A 13 -13.63 -16.27 5.85
CA ARG A 13 -13.58 -14.93 5.27
C ARG A 13 -12.58 -14.14 6.10
N ASP A 14 -11.71 -13.40 5.41
CA ASP A 14 -10.78 -12.50 6.08
C ASP A 14 -11.57 -11.66 7.10
N SER A 15 -11.16 -11.58 8.35
CA SER A 15 -11.88 -10.77 9.35
C SER A 15 -11.54 -9.28 9.24
N ARG A 16 -10.50 -8.94 8.46
CA ARG A 16 -10.03 -7.56 8.32
C ARG A 16 -11.01 -6.74 7.48
N LEU A 17 -11.23 -5.51 7.93
CA LEU A 17 -12.08 -4.54 7.25
C LEU A 17 -11.28 -3.79 6.16
N PRO A 18 -11.94 -3.41 5.05
CA PRO A 18 -11.33 -2.59 4.01
C PRO A 18 -11.10 -1.15 4.49
N ILE A 19 -9.95 -0.56 4.17
CA ILE A 19 -9.81 0.90 4.17
C ILE A 19 -10.46 1.40 2.89
N THR A 20 -11.65 1.99 2.94
CA THR A 20 -12.31 2.52 1.73
C THR A 20 -11.60 3.78 1.22
N LYS A 21 -11.96 4.25 0.03
CA LYS A 21 -11.41 5.51 -0.52
C LYS A 21 -11.76 6.71 0.35
N GLU A 22 -12.95 6.72 0.93
CA GLU A 22 -13.46 7.75 1.84
C GLU A 22 -12.67 7.72 3.15
N LEU A 23 -12.45 6.53 3.72
CA LEU A 23 -11.64 6.39 4.93
C LEU A 23 -10.17 6.77 4.68
N LEU A 24 -9.61 6.41 3.52
CA LEU A 24 -8.28 6.85 3.12
C LEU A 24 -8.19 8.38 3.06
N LEU A 25 -9.20 9.04 2.48
CA LEU A 25 -9.27 10.50 2.41
C LEU A 25 -9.29 11.12 3.81
N LEU A 26 -10.12 10.61 4.71
CA LEU A 26 -10.18 11.08 6.10
C LEU A 26 -8.84 10.90 6.83
N ILE A 27 -8.21 9.73 6.68
CA ILE A 27 -6.87 9.45 7.23
C ILE A 27 -5.85 10.45 6.68
N VAL A 28 -5.80 10.67 5.36
CA VAL A 28 -4.88 11.62 4.73
C VAL A 28 -5.10 13.04 5.24
N LYS A 29 -6.36 13.45 5.45
CA LYS A 29 -6.71 14.79 5.95
C LYS A 29 -6.32 14.99 7.42
N ILE A 30 -6.37 13.95 8.25
CA ILE A 30 -6.08 14.06 9.68
C ILE A 30 -4.59 14.01 10.02
N LEU A 31 -3.73 13.52 9.12
CA LEU A 31 -2.28 13.38 9.36
C LEU A 31 -1.57 14.63 9.92
N PRO A 32 -1.92 15.88 9.54
CA PRO A 32 -1.35 17.09 10.17
C PRO A 32 -1.55 17.19 11.69
N PHE A 33 -2.55 16.48 12.24
CA PHE A 33 -2.82 16.44 13.69
C PHE A 33 -2.24 15.19 14.36
N ILE A 34 -1.61 14.29 13.59
CA ILE A 34 -1.05 13.02 14.08
C ILE A 34 0.49 13.05 14.05
N CYS A 35 1.04 13.60 12.98
CA CYS A 35 2.48 13.67 12.73
C CYS A 35 3.10 14.88 13.42
N SER A 36 4.39 14.76 13.75
CA SER A 36 5.14 15.75 14.52
C SER A 36 5.75 16.85 13.64
N SER A 37 5.82 16.65 12.33
CA SER A 37 6.41 17.59 11.38
C SER A 37 5.73 17.57 10.01
N SER A 38 5.89 18.64 9.24
CA SER A 38 5.40 18.73 7.85
C SER A 38 6.00 17.64 6.95
N TYR A 39 7.26 17.27 7.19
CA TYR A 39 7.93 16.15 6.54
C TYR A 39 7.20 14.83 6.80
N GLU A 40 6.94 14.52 8.08
CA GLU A 40 6.28 13.28 8.48
C GLU A 40 4.84 13.20 7.92
N VAL A 41 4.13 14.33 7.83
CA VAL A 41 2.84 14.43 7.15
C VAL A 41 2.96 14.03 5.67
N LYS A 42 3.90 14.63 4.92
CA LYS A 42 4.09 14.31 3.50
C LYS A 42 4.47 12.84 3.29
N LEU A 43 5.36 12.33 4.14
CA LEU A 43 5.81 10.93 4.17
C LEU A 43 4.63 9.97 4.30
N PHE A 44 3.81 10.10 5.35
CA PHE A 44 2.71 9.15 5.58
C PHE A 44 1.53 9.34 4.62
N LYS A 45 1.29 10.57 4.13
CA LYS A 45 0.32 10.80 3.04
C LYS A 45 0.72 10.00 1.80
N ALA A 46 1.96 10.14 1.37
CA ALA A 46 2.49 9.41 0.21
C ALA A 46 2.48 7.89 0.44
N ALA A 47 2.90 7.43 1.62
CA ALA A 47 2.96 6.01 1.95
C ALA A 47 1.59 5.33 2.00
N PHE A 48 0.59 5.95 2.64
CA PHE A 48 -0.77 5.39 2.72
C PHE A 48 -1.49 5.42 1.37
N SER A 49 -1.34 6.51 0.62
CA SER A 49 -1.89 6.60 -0.72
C SER A 49 -1.29 5.53 -1.64
N LEU A 50 0.04 5.38 -1.62
CA LEU A 50 0.71 4.38 -2.46
C LEU A 50 0.36 2.95 -2.02
N ALA A 51 0.24 2.69 -0.71
CA ALA A 51 -0.19 1.39 -0.19
C ALA A 51 -1.57 0.98 -0.74
N TYR A 52 -2.51 1.92 -0.79
CA TYR A 52 -3.84 1.72 -1.33
C TYR A 52 -3.82 1.54 -2.85
N HIS A 53 -3.37 2.56 -3.58
CA HIS A 53 -3.48 2.61 -5.04
C HIS A 53 -2.54 1.61 -5.74
N GLY A 54 -1.38 1.30 -5.15
CA GLY A 54 -0.45 0.30 -5.66
C GLY A 54 -0.75 -1.14 -5.22
N LEU A 55 -1.81 -1.35 -4.43
CA LEU A 55 -2.14 -2.63 -3.81
C LEU A 55 -0.90 -3.25 -3.14
N LEU A 56 -0.09 -2.46 -2.43
CA LEU A 56 1.21 -2.90 -1.93
C LEU A 56 1.09 -3.63 -0.60
N ARG A 57 1.97 -4.61 -0.38
CA ARG A 57 2.17 -5.21 0.94
C ARG A 57 3.01 -4.26 1.79
N ILE A 58 2.77 -4.22 3.09
CA ILE A 58 3.60 -3.38 3.99
C ILE A 58 5.08 -3.74 3.92
N GLY A 59 5.42 -5.00 3.64
CA GLY A 59 6.80 -5.44 3.48
C GLY A 59 7.51 -4.90 2.25
N GLU A 60 6.77 -4.36 1.28
CA GLU A 60 7.30 -3.68 0.09
C GLU A 60 7.54 -2.19 0.39
N LEU A 61 6.95 -1.64 1.47
CA LEU A 61 6.99 -0.22 1.82
C LEU A 61 7.84 0.12 3.04
N ALA A 62 7.93 -0.82 3.99
CA ALA A 62 8.50 -0.56 5.30
C ALA A 62 9.30 -1.77 5.82
N VAL A 63 10.43 -1.47 6.45
CA VAL A 63 11.37 -2.48 6.96
C VAL A 63 10.85 -3.17 8.22
N SER A 64 11.27 -4.42 8.41
CA SER A 64 11.02 -5.19 9.63
C SER A 64 12.36 -5.63 10.19
N ASN A 65 12.61 -5.40 11.49
CA ASN A 65 13.80 -5.85 12.21
C ASN A 65 15.12 -5.47 11.48
N GLY A 66 15.20 -4.25 10.95
CA GLY A 66 16.38 -3.75 10.23
C GLY A 66 16.65 -4.39 8.86
N LYS A 67 15.82 -5.35 8.40
CA LYS A 67 16.00 -6.01 7.11
C LYS A 67 15.27 -5.26 5.99
N SER A 68 15.99 -4.95 4.92
CA SER A 68 15.54 -4.14 3.77
C SER A 68 15.39 -4.91 2.46
N ALA A 69 15.66 -6.23 2.43
CA ALA A 69 15.93 -6.97 1.20
C ALA A 69 14.85 -6.92 0.08
N HIS A 70 13.64 -6.43 0.36
CA HIS A 70 12.54 -6.37 -0.61
C HIS A 70 11.70 -5.08 -0.54
N ILE A 71 12.24 -4.00 0.04
CA ILE A 71 11.53 -2.71 0.08
C ILE A 71 11.78 -1.92 -1.20
N ILE A 72 10.78 -1.14 -1.63
CA ILE A 72 10.90 -0.23 -2.75
C ILE A 72 11.92 0.86 -2.40
N SER A 73 12.92 1.01 -3.26
CA SER A 73 13.94 2.04 -3.16
C SER A 73 13.57 3.29 -3.95
N ILE A 74 14.27 4.40 -3.70
CA ILE A 74 14.10 5.60 -4.53
C ILE A 74 14.45 5.36 -6.00
N SER A 75 15.43 4.50 -6.29
CA SER A 75 15.82 4.11 -7.65
C SER A 75 14.77 3.28 -8.39
N ASP A 76 13.81 2.71 -7.67
CA ASP A 76 12.70 1.97 -8.27
C ASP A 76 11.55 2.87 -8.76
N VAL A 77 11.63 4.18 -8.48
CA VAL A 77 10.60 5.16 -8.82
C VAL A 77 11.02 5.96 -10.05
N SER A 78 10.18 5.94 -11.08
CA SER A 78 10.37 6.75 -12.28
C SER A 78 9.05 7.33 -12.76
N TRP A 79 9.15 8.33 -13.63
CA TRP A 79 8.00 8.98 -14.27
C TRP A 79 8.12 8.82 -15.77
N SER A 80 7.03 8.41 -16.42
CA SER A 80 6.97 8.48 -17.89
C SER A 80 6.56 9.88 -18.34
N SER A 81 6.63 10.09 -19.66
CA SER A 81 5.91 11.16 -20.34
C SER A 81 4.43 11.17 -19.90
N PHE A 82 3.83 12.37 -19.83
CA PHE A 82 2.44 12.60 -19.38
C PHE A 82 2.15 12.39 -17.88
N GLY A 83 3.19 12.27 -17.03
CA GLY A 83 3.01 12.28 -15.58
C GLY A 83 2.44 10.98 -15.03
N VAL A 84 2.75 9.85 -15.65
CA VAL A 84 2.47 8.51 -15.11
C VAL A 84 3.61 8.10 -14.19
N LEU A 85 3.26 7.60 -13.01
CA LEU A 85 4.20 7.12 -12.01
C LEU A 85 4.44 5.62 -12.21
N ASN A 86 5.71 5.23 -12.37
CA ASN A 86 6.15 3.86 -12.49
C ASN A 86 6.95 3.47 -11.25
N ILE A 87 6.59 2.35 -10.64
CA ILE A 87 7.25 1.83 -9.45
C ILE A 87 7.59 0.36 -9.68
N ARG A 88 8.89 0.05 -9.68
CA ARG A 88 9.37 -1.32 -9.67
C ARG A 88 9.29 -1.88 -8.26
N VAL A 89 8.53 -2.95 -8.08
CA VAL A 89 8.49 -3.70 -6.83
C VAL A 89 9.55 -4.79 -6.91
N PRO A 90 10.56 -4.79 -6.01
CA PRO A 90 11.56 -5.86 -5.95
C PRO A 90 10.91 -7.22 -5.74
N SER A 91 11.56 -8.30 -6.21
CA SER A 91 11.02 -9.65 -6.07
C SER A 91 10.69 -9.95 -4.60
N SER A 92 9.50 -10.49 -4.36
CA SER A 92 9.03 -10.86 -3.02
C SER A 92 9.31 -12.34 -2.73
N LYS A 93 9.16 -12.77 -1.47
CA LYS A 93 9.25 -14.19 -1.06
C LYS A 93 8.35 -15.16 -1.86
N THR A 94 7.36 -14.67 -2.61
CA THR A 94 6.44 -15.49 -3.44
C THR A 94 6.75 -15.47 -4.93
N ASP A 95 7.82 -14.77 -5.32
CA ASP A 95 8.31 -14.65 -6.69
C ASP A 95 9.52 -15.59 -6.89
N GLN A 96 9.21 -16.87 -7.13
CA GLN A 96 10.22 -17.91 -7.37
C GLN A 96 11.05 -17.67 -8.65
N LEU A 97 10.61 -16.75 -9.52
CA LEU A 97 11.29 -16.41 -10.78
C LEU A 97 12.06 -15.08 -10.70
N GLY A 98 11.92 -14.32 -9.62
CA GLY A 98 12.70 -13.10 -9.36
C GLY A 98 12.43 -11.93 -10.30
N THR A 99 11.34 -11.95 -11.08
CA THR A 99 11.05 -10.93 -12.10
C THR A 99 10.60 -9.58 -11.51
N GLY A 100 10.13 -9.55 -10.26
CA GLY A 100 9.54 -8.36 -9.66
C GLY A 100 8.22 -7.98 -10.34
N ALA A 101 7.72 -6.77 -10.08
CA ALA A 101 6.51 -6.27 -10.74
C ALA A 101 6.60 -4.77 -11.01
N LEU A 102 6.09 -4.33 -12.16
CA LEU A 102 5.93 -2.91 -12.45
C LEU A 102 4.52 -2.46 -12.07
N ILE A 103 4.41 -1.44 -11.22
CA ILE A 103 3.16 -0.75 -10.92
C ILE A 103 3.17 0.56 -11.70
N THR A 104 2.12 0.78 -12.50
CA THR A 104 1.92 2.01 -13.26
C THR A 104 0.67 2.71 -12.76
N LEU A 105 0.82 3.95 -12.28
CA LEU A 105 -0.25 4.74 -11.68
C LEU A 105 -0.45 6.03 -12.47
N GLN A 106 -1.65 6.20 -13.00
CA GLN A 106 -2.04 7.44 -13.68
C GLN A 106 -2.28 8.56 -12.66
N SER A 107 -1.81 9.76 -12.97
CA SER A 107 -2.09 10.94 -12.14
C SER A 107 -3.58 11.27 -12.14
N GLN A 108 -4.13 11.50 -10.94
CA GLN A 108 -5.49 11.97 -10.70
C GLN A 108 -5.42 13.36 -10.02
N PRO A 109 -5.27 14.46 -10.78
CA PRO A 109 -4.92 15.77 -10.21
C PRO A 109 -5.94 16.31 -9.21
N ASN A 110 -7.23 16.00 -9.43
CA ASN A 110 -8.34 16.45 -8.57
C ASN A 110 -8.52 15.57 -7.31
N SER A 111 -7.75 14.49 -7.17
CA SER A 111 -7.85 13.60 -6.01
C SER A 111 -6.83 13.99 -4.94
N GLU A 112 -7.30 14.26 -3.73
CA GLU A 112 -6.43 14.52 -2.57
C GLU A 112 -5.62 13.29 -2.14
N THR A 113 -6.08 12.09 -2.48
CA THR A 113 -5.38 10.83 -2.21
C THR A 113 -4.55 10.36 -3.40
N CYS A 114 -4.35 11.20 -4.42
CA CYS A 114 -3.59 10.84 -5.62
C CYS A 114 -2.13 10.48 -5.28
N PRO A 115 -1.69 9.23 -5.53
CA PRO A 115 -0.34 8.79 -5.17
C PRO A 115 0.73 9.57 -5.94
N CYS A 116 0.45 9.91 -7.20
CA CYS A 116 1.34 10.71 -8.03
C CYS A 116 1.62 12.10 -7.41
N LYS A 117 0.58 12.80 -6.97
CA LYS A 117 0.69 14.12 -6.33
C LYS A 117 1.41 14.03 -4.99
N LEU A 118 1.04 13.07 -4.15
CA LEU A 118 1.57 12.94 -2.80
C LEU A 118 3.03 12.49 -2.79
N ILE A 119 3.41 11.57 -3.68
CA ILE A 119 4.82 11.16 -3.84
C ILE A 119 5.65 12.33 -4.35
N LYS A 120 5.20 13.07 -5.39
CA LYS A 120 5.92 14.27 -5.85
C LYS A 120 6.14 15.26 -4.70
N SER A 121 5.09 15.55 -3.93
CA SER A 121 5.20 16.47 -2.79
C SER A 121 6.16 15.98 -1.71
N PHE A 122 6.23 14.67 -1.46
CA PHE A 122 7.15 14.09 -0.49
C PHE A 122 8.60 14.12 -0.99
N LEU A 123 8.83 13.80 -2.28
CA LEU A 123 10.16 13.77 -2.88
C LEU A 123 10.86 15.13 -2.93
N VAL A 124 10.11 16.24 -2.87
CA VAL A 124 10.70 17.59 -2.75
C VAL A 124 11.48 17.76 -1.44
N ASP A 125 11.01 17.16 -0.35
CA ASP A 125 11.62 17.31 0.98
C ASP A 125 12.46 16.08 1.37
N ARG A 126 12.31 14.95 0.66
CA ARG A 126 13.04 13.71 0.94
C ARG A 126 14.55 13.99 0.85
N PRO A 127 15.35 13.58 1.86
CA PRO A 127 16.80 13.69 1.77
C PRO A 127 17.33 13.03 0.48
N PRO A 128 18.31 13.63 -0.21
CA PRO A 128 18.85 13.11 -1.47
C PRO A 128 19.82 11.93 -1.22
N LEU A 129 19.39 10.97 -0.40
CA LEU A 129 20.13 9.78 -0.02
C LEU A 129 19.59 8.54 -0.75
N PRO A 130 20.47 7.59 -1.12
CA PRO A 130 20.04 6.31 -1.67
C PRO A 130 19.27 5.48 -0.61
N GLY A 131 18.62 4.41 -1.06
CA GLY A 131 17.93 3.46 -0.18
C GLY A 131 16.41 3.56 -0.27
N ALA A 132 15.73 3.31 0.85
CA ALA A 132 14.28 3.20 0.91
C ALA A 132 13.56 4.42 0.30
N LEU A 133 12.50 4.19 -0.47
CA LEU A 133 11.64 5.27 -0.95
C LEU A 133 11.11 6.08 0.22
N PHE A 134 10.48 5.40 1.18
CA PHE A 134 9.98 6.01 2.41
C PHE A 134 11.03 5.93 3.52
N CYS A 135 11.63 7.07 3.80
CA CYS A 135 12.62 7.25 4.87
C CYS A 135 12.26 8.46 5.74
N GLN A 136 12.80 8.48 6.95
CA GLN A 136 12.81 9.61 7.86
C GLN A 136 13.73 10.72 7.32
N ASP A 137 13.64 11.90 7.92
CA ASP A 137 14.48 13.06 7.63
C ASP A 137 15.98 12.77 7.81
N ASN A 138 16.33 11.90 8.74
CA ASN A 138 17.69 11.39 8.94
C ASN A 138 18.12 10.30 7.93
N GLY A 139 17.26 9.93 6.97
CA GLY A 139 17.51 8.91 5.96
C GLY A 139 17.19 7.46 6.39
N ALA A 140 16.86 7.21 7.65
CA ALA A 140 16.51 5.87 8.11
C ALA A 140 15.19 5.39 7.46
N ALA A 141 15.14 4.13 7.03
CA ALA A 141 13.94 3.57 6.41
C ALA A 141 12.75 3.52 7.39
N VAL A 142 11.55 3.81 6.89
CA VAL A 142 10.32 3.68 7.70
C VAL A 142 10.13 2.23 8.12
N THR A 143 9.88 2.01 9.40
CA THR A 143 9.59 0.69 9.96
C THR A 143 8.11 0.35 9.85
N ARG A 144 7.80 -0.96 9.81
CA ARG A 144 6.42 -1.44 9.90
C ARG A 144 5.71 -0.95 11.16
N TYR A 145 6.44 -0.86 12.27
CA TYR A 145 5.92 -0.36 13.52
C TYR A 145 5.44 1.09 13.41
N GLN A 146 6.28 1.97 12.85
CA GLN A 146 5.90 3.37 12.63
C GLN A 146 4.70 3.50 11.71
N PHE A 147 4.71 2.80 10.58
CA PHE A 147 3.59 2.80 9.63
C PHE A 147 2.27 2.38 10.30
N ILE A 148 2.27 1.29 11.07
CA ILE A 148 1.08 0.79 11.75
C ILE A 148 0.66 1.75 12.88
N THR A 149 1.62 2.33 13.61
CA THR A 149 1.34 3.25 14.72
C THR A 149 0.64 4.50 14.22
N VAL A 150 1.15 5.12 13.15
CA VAL A 150 0.53 6.30 12.54
C VAL A 150 -0.85 5.97 11.98
N LEU A 151 -1.01 4.79 11.37
CA LEU A 151 -2.31 4.34 10.88
C LEU A 151 -3.34 4.22 12.01
N LYS A 152 -2.97 3.56 13.13
CA LYS A 152 -3.84 3.38 14.29
C LYS A 152 -4.25 4.72 14.91
N LYS A 153 -3.26 5.60 15.17
CA LYS A 153 -3.52 6.96 15.68
C LYS A 153 -4.47 7.74 14.77
N SER A 154 -4.28 7.62 13.45
CA SER A 154 -5.17 8.28 12.48
C SER A 154 -6.59 7.72 12.54
N MET A 155 -6.75 6.39 12.66
CA MET A 155 -8.06 5.73 12.78
C MET A 155 -8.79 6.11 14.08
N GLU A 156 -8.08 6.10 15.21
CA GLU A 156 -8.63 6.56 16.49
C GLU A 156 -9.12 8.00 16.39
N ARG A 157 -8.32 8.88 15.77
CA ARG A 157 -8.65 10.30 15.64
C ARG A 157 -9.86 10.59 14.76
N VAL A 158 -10.17 9.73 13.79
CA VAL A 158 -11.39 9.80 12.96
C VAL A 158 -12.56 8.99 13.55
N GLY A 159 -12.41 8.44 14.77
CA GLY A 159 -13.47 7.72 15.48
C GLY A 159 -13.70 6.28 15.01
N VAL A 160 -12.73 5.67 14.32
CA VAL A 160 -12.84 4.30 13.79
C VAL A 160 -12.09 3.31 14.70
N ASN A 161 -12.79 2.24 15.08
CA ASN A 161 -12.17 1.14 15.82
C ASN A 161 -11.20 0.35 14.91
N TYR A 162 -9.90 0.49 15.17
CA TYR A 162 -8.83 -0.11 14.36
C TYR A 162 -8.60 -1.61 14.60
N LYS A 163 -9.32 -2.28 15.53
CA LYS A 163 -9.05 -3.70 15.91
C LYS A 163 -9.07 -4.66 14.72
N ASN A 164 -9.95 -4.41 13.76
CA ASN A 164 -10.08 -5.22 12.54
C ASN A 164 -9.34 -4.62 11.34
N TYR A 165 -8.49 -3.62 11.55
CA TYR A 165 -7.69 -2.98 10.51
C TYR A 165 -6.22 -3.37 10.63
N SER A 166 -5.59 -3.51 9.47
CA SER A 166 -4.15 -3.73 9.36
C SER A 166 -3.63 -3.04 8.11
N SER A 167 -2.33 -3.11 7.86
CA SER A 167 -1.79 -2.65 6.58
C SER A 167 -2.33 -3.42 5.36
N HIS A 168 -2.81 -4.65 5.54
CA HIS A 168 -3.47 -5.39 4.46
C HIS A 168 -4.85 -4.82 4.12
N SER A 169 -5.48 -4.06 5.03
CA SER A 169 -6.78 -3.42 4.80
C SER A 169 -6.75 -2.40 3.65
N PHE A 170 -5.61 -1.78 3.36
CA PHE A 170 -5.42 -0.96 2.15
C PHE A 170 -5.66 -1.76 0.87
N ARG A 171 -5.11 -2.98 0.82
CA ARG A 171 -5.23 -3.86 -0.34
C ARG A 171 -6.65 -4.37 -0.51
N ILE A 172 -7.30 -4.76 0.59
CA ILE A 172 -8.71 -5.18 0.60
C ILE A 172 -9.58 -4.04 0.07
N GLY A 173 -9.38 -2.81 0.57
CA GLY A 173 -10.16 -1.65 0.17
C GLY A 173 -10.01 -1.30 -1.30
N CYS A 174 -8.79 -1.23 -1.81
CA CYS A 174 -8.57 -0.92 -3.22
C CYS A 174 -9.12 -2.01 -4.15
N ALA A 175 -8.94 -3.30 -3.82
CA ALA A 175 -9.55 -4.38 -4.60
C ALA A 175 -11.08 -4.34 -4.59
N THR A 176 -11.68 -4.03 -3.43
CA THR A 176 -13.13 -3.84 -3.31
C THR A 176 -13.60 -2.68 -4.18
N SER A 177 -12.92 -1.54 -4.12
CA SER A 177 -13.23 -0.36 -4.93
C SER A 177 -13.11 -0.63 -6.44
N LEU A 178 -12.10 -1.38 -6.87
CA LEU A 178 -11.95 -1.79 -8.28
C LEU A 178 -13.09 -2.72 -8.71
N SER A 179 -13.45 -3.69 -7.87
CA SER A 179 -14.54 -4.64 -8.15
C SER A 179 -15.89 -3.92 -8.26
N LEU A 180 -16.21 -3.02 -7.33
CA LEU A 180 -17.41 -2.18 -7.39
C LEU A 180 -17.41 -1.24 -8.60
N GLY A 181 -16.23 -0.82 -9.06
CA GLY A 181 -16.05 -0.06 -10.29
C GLY A 181 -16.14 -0.89 -11.58
N GLY A 182 -16.49 -2.18 -11.50
CA GLY A 182 -16.65 -3.05 -12.67
C GLY A 182 -15.35 -3.56 -13.30
N VAL A 183 -14.20 -3.40 -12.63
CA VAL A 183 -12.93 -3.91 -13.14
C VAL A 183 -12.95 -5.44 -13.09
N PRO A 184 -12.60 -6.15 -14.18
CA PRO A 184 -12.63 -7.61 -14.20
C PRO A 184 -11.70 -8.24 -13.16
N ASP A 185 -12.16 -9.32 -12.53
CA ASP A 185 -11.43 -10.13 -11.55
C ASP A 185 -9.97 -10.41 -11.94
N ALA A 186 -9.75 -10.82 -13.19
CA ALA A 186 -8.42 -11.16 -13.70
C ALA A 186 -7.45 -9.97 -13.62
N ILE A 187 -7.94 -8.76 -13.91
CA ILE A 187 -7.17 -7.53 -13.84
C ILE A 187 -6.90 -7.16 -12.37
N ILE A 188 -7.90 -7.27 -11.49
CA ILE A 188 -7.72 -7.03 -10.04
C ILE A 188 -6.68 -8.00 -9.46
N MET A 189 -6.74 -9.27 -9.84
CA MET A 189 -5.77 -10.29 -9.46
C MET A 189 -4.36 -9.96 -9.92
N GLN A 190 -4.21 -9.50 -11.17
CA GLN A 190 -2.92 -9.08 -11.73
C GLN A 190 -2.36 -7.86 -10.99
N LEU A 191 -3.16 -6.80 -10.83
CA LEU A 191 -2.76 -5.57 -10.12
C LEU A 191 -2.35 -5.86 -8.67
N GLY A 192 -3.12 -6.70 -7.98
CA GLY A 192 -2.85 -7.11 -6.61
C GLY A 192 -1.80 -8.21 -6.48
N ARG A 193 -1.29 -8.78 -7.57
CA ARG A 193 -0.32 -9.88 -7.55
C ARG A 193 -0.84 -11.09 -6.75
N TRP A 194 -2.12 -11.45 -6.93
CA TRP A 194 -2.76 -12.59 -6.29
C TRP A 194 -2.76 -13.81 -7.22
N LYS A 195 -2.08 -14.89 -6.80
CA LYS A 195 -2.00 -16.15 -7.56
C LYS A 195 -3.20 -17.08 -7.39
N SER A 196 -4.15 -16.75 -6.51
CA SER A 196 -5.32 -17.58 -6.26
C SER A 196 -6.56 -16.74 -5.99
N ASN A 197 -7.73 -17.39 -6.03
CA ASN A 197 -9.03 -16.83 -5.63
C ASN A 197 -9.10 -16.37 -4.16
N ALA A 198 -7.98 -16.32 -3.42
CA ALA A 198 -7.91 -15.61 -2.14
C ALA A 198 -8.33 -14.15 -2.25
N TYR A 199 -8.23 -13.52 -3.43
CA TYR A 199 -8.69 -12.15 -3.59
C TYR A 199 -10.23 -12.02 -3.46
N LYS A 200 -11.00 -13.07 -3.81
CA LYS A 200 -12.47 -13.09 -3.71
C LYS A 200 -12.97 -12.96 -2.27
N THR A 201 -12.16 -13.33 -1.28
CA THR A 201 -12.50 -13.10 0.14
C THR A 201 -12.33 -11.65 0.57
N TYR A 202 -11.71 -10.81 -0.26
CA TYR A 202 -11.47 -9.40 0.04
C TYR A 202 -12.57 -8.48 -0.50
N ILE A 203 -13.29 -8.89 -1.55
CA ILE A 203 -14.41 -8.11 -2.09
C ILE A 203 -15.51 -8.08 -1.03
N ARG A 204 -15.83 -6.88 -0.56
CA ARG A 204 -16.97 -6.63 0.33
C ARG A 204 -18.06 -5.94 -0.48
N SER A 205 -19.20 -6.61 -0.63
CA SER A 205 -20.47 -6.01 -1.07
C SER A 205 -21.10 -5.23 0.06
#